data_AF-A0A954YYX9-F1
#
_entry.id   AF-A0A954YYX9-F1
#
_cell.length_a   1.000
_cell.length_b   1.000
_cell.length_c   1.000
_cell.angle_alpha   90.00
_cell.angle_beta   90.00
_cell.angle_gamma   90.00
#
_symmetry.space_group_name_H-M   'P 1'
#
loop_
_entity.id
_entity.type
_entity.pdbx_description
1 polymer ?
#
loop_
_entity_poly.entity_id
_entity_poly.type
_entity_poly.pdbx_seq_one_letter_code
_entity_poly.pdbx_strand_id
1 'polypeptide(L)'
;MDLSNPLDGIRDRAREAITPLLAEIPITSAMPWVVGGSPARSRVVKQVVKSPEFAGSPELVAALWLYVDELDKSHAISQGIDTPTGAFLHGIMHRRERDFRNSHDWFRRAGRHPAMAMIDNYEPHAFIDRVEQSGNADAALIDLQRREWLALFAWCAKPWVAASYWDVEPAPGGGKPRIEFVGRAADMASGRNNP
;
A
#
# COMPACT_ATOMS: atom_id res chain seq x y z
N MET A 1 24.19 5.28 7.34
CA MET A 1 22.78 5.20 6.91
C MET A 1 21.95 5.13 8.17
N ASP A 2 20.99 6.02 8.33
CA ASP A 2 20.09 6.07 9.49
C ASP A 2 18.81 5.34 9.10
N LEU A 3 18.57 4.18 9.73
CA LEU A 3 17.52 3.23 9.35
C LEU A 3 16.19 3.49 10.07
N SER A 4 16.02 4.66 10.68
CA SER A 4 14.85 5.00 11.50
C SER A 4 13.68 5.62 10.72
N ASN A 5 13.82 5.85 9.40
CA ASN A 5 12.87 6.63 8.61
C ASN A 5 12.01 5.75 7.67
N PRO A 6 10.66 5.80 7.73
CA PRO A 6 9.78 5.11 6.77
C PRO A 6 10.03 5.45 5.28
N LEU A 7 10.66 6.60 4.98
CA LEU A 7 11.11 6.97 3.63
C LEU A 7 12.19 6.04 3.04
N ASP A 8 12.84 5.19 3.84
CA ASP A 8 13.74 4.15 3.33
C ASP A 8 12.99 3.00 2.64
N GLY A 9 11.66 2.91 2.81
CA GLY A 9 10.83 1.82 2.28
C GLY A 9 10.79 1.71 0.74
N ILE A 10 11.03 2.78 -0.02
CA ILE A 10 11.14 2.69 -1.49
C ILE A 10 12.52 2.15 -1.85
N ARG A 11 12.62 0.92 -2.33
CA ARG A 11 13.93 0.33 -2.69
C ARG A 11 14.55 0.93 -3.93
N ASP A 12 15.87 0.85 -3.95
CA ASP A 12 16.82 1.50 -4.83
C ASP A 12 16.37 1.58 -6.30
N ARG A 13 16.06 0.45 -6.97
CA ARG A 13 15.60 0.48 -8.37
C ARG A 13 14.27 1.21 -8.56
N ALA A 14 13.28 0.99 -7.69
CA ALA A 14 12.01 1.69 -7.78
C ALA A 14 12.17 3.19 -7.47
N ARG A 15 13.05 3.54 -6.52
CA ARG A 15 13.43 4.91 -6.15
C ARG A 15 14.14 5.63 -7.30
N GLU A 16 15.09 4.95 -7.95
CA GLU A 16 15.79 5.40 -9.16
C GLU A 16 14.79 5.63 -10.30
N ALA A 17 13.93 4.64 -10.59
CA ALA A 17 12.94 4.76 -11.65
C ALA A 17 11.93 5.91 -11.45
N ILE A 18 11.52 6.23 -10.21
CA ILE A 18 10.68 7.41 -9.92
C ILE A 18 11.46 8.72 -9.77
N THR A 19 12.80 8.74 -9.82
CA THR A 19 13.60 9.96 -9.62
C THR A 19 13.21 11.10 -10.57
N PRO A 20 12.90 10.88 -11.87
CA PRO A 20 12.39 11.93 -12.74
C PRO A 20 11.04 12.51 -12.29
N LEU A 21 10.16 11.70 -11.69
CA LEU A 21 8.89 12.15 -11.14
C LEU A 21 9.08 12.94 -9.84
N LEU A 22 9.96 12.48 -8.94
CA LEU A 22 10.31 13.20 -7.71
C LEU A 22 10.99 14.55 -7.99
N ALA A 23 11.69 14.68 -9.11
CA ALA A 23 12.29 15.94 -9.56
C ALA A 23 11.26 16.95 -10.11
N GLU A 24 10.21 16.50 -10.81
CA GLU A 24 9.13 17.38 -11.29
C GLU A 24 8.03 17.64 -10.25
N ILE A 25 7.80 16.71 -9.31
CA ILE A 25 6.91 16.82 -8.15
C ILE A 25 7.56 16.09 -6.95
N PRO A 26 8.22 16.80 -6.03
CA PRO A 26 8.64 16.23 -4.74
C PRO A 26 7.45 15.75 -3.91
N ILE A 27 7.64 14.75 -3.04
CA ILE A 27 6.57 14.20 -2.16
C ILE A 27 5.91 15.28 -1.28
N THR A 28 6.65 16.32 -0.90
CA THR A 28 6.18 17.49 -0.15
C THR A 28 5.27 18.44 -0.95
N SER A 29 5.18 18.25 -2.27
CA SER A 29 4.35 19.01 -3.21
C SER A 29 3.29 18.15 -3.91
N ALA A 30 3.44 16.83 -3.92
CA ALA A 30 2.47 15.88 -4.49
C ALA A 30 1.13 15.90 -3.75
N MET A 31 0.05 15.53 -4.44
CA MET A 31 -1.30 15.40 -3.88
C MET A 31 -1.67 16.57 -2.92
N PRO A 32 -1.64 17.83 -3.39
CA PRO A 32 -1.70 19.03 -2.54
C PRO A 32 -3.06 19.25 -1.83
N TRP A 33 -4.04 18.39 -2.11
CA TRP A 33 -5.39 18.42 -1.55
C TRP A 33 -5.79 17.00 -1.13
N VAL A 34 -6.54 16.86 -0.04
CA VAL A 34 -6.98 15.52 0.46
C VAL A 34 -8.17 14.96 -0.35
N VAL A 35 -8.87 15.83 -1.07
CA VAL A 35 -9.99 15.55 -1.97
C VAL A 35 -9.75 16.24 -3.31
N GLY A 36 -9.97 15.51 -4.39
CA GLY A 36 -9.74 15.96 -5.76
C GLY A 36 -8.28 16.33 -6.00
N GLY A 37 -8.09 17.24 -6.95
CA GLY A 37 -6.78 17.64 -7.43
C GLY A 37 -6.89 18.24 -8.83
N SER A 38 -5.76 18.36 -9.52
CA SER A 38 -5.74 18.64 -10.96
C SER A 38 -4.66 17.77 -11.59
N PRO A 39 -5.03 16.81 -12.47
CA PRO A 39 -4.10 15.91 -13.15
C PRO A 39 -2.83 16.61 -13.64
N ALA A 40 -1.70 16.28 -13.02
CA ALA A 40 -0.41 16.91 -13.25
C ALA A 40 0.58 15.93 -13.88
N ARG A 41 1.56 16.43 -14.62
CA ARG A 41 2.77 15.68 -15.05
C ARG A 41 2.54 14.28 -15.63
N SER A 42 1.37 13.99 -16.22
CA SER A 42 0.99 12.67 -16.75
C SER A 42 1.99 12.12 -17.77
N ARG A 43 2.71 13.01 -18.46
CA ARG A 43 3.85 12.68 -19.35
C ARG A 43 4.96 11.92 -18.63
N VAL A 44 5.31 12.32 -17.40
CA VAL A 44 6.40 11.73 -16.62
C VAL A 44 5.99 10.33 -16.14
N VAL A 45 4.76 10.16 -15.66
CA VAL A 45 4.22 8.82 -15.34
C VAL A 45 4.26 7.91 -16.56
N LYS A 46 3.82 8.38 -17.74
CA LYS A 46 3.92 7.65 -19.04
C LYS A 46 5.36 7.32 -19.48
N GLN A 47 6.37 7.93 -18.89
CA GLN A 47 7.79 7.61 -19.11
C GLN A 47 8.28 6.60 -18.07
N VAL A 48 8.03 6.86 -16.78
CA VAL A 48 8.47 6.04 -15.65
C VAL A 48 7.89 4.62 -15.68
N VAL A 49 6.61 4.47 -16.05
CA VAL A 49 5.94 3.15 -16.13
C VAL A 49 6.45 2.24 -17.26
N LYS A 50 7.43 2.70 -18.05
CA LYS A 50 8.12 1.89 -19.07
C LYS A 50 9.38 1.21 -18.54
N SER A 51 9.86 1.59 -17.34
CA SER A 51 11.03 0.97 -16.72
C SER A 51 10.68 -0.45 -16.23
N PRO A 52 11.63 -1.41 -16.22
CA PRO A 52 11.38 -2.81 -15.83
C PRO A 52 10.73 -2.97 -14.45
N GLU A 53 10.96 -2.03 -13.53
CA GLU A 53 10.42 -1.97 -12.17
C GLU A 53 8.89 -1.93 -12.11
N PHE A 54 8.22 -1.48 -13.19
CA PHE A 54 6.76 -1.39 -13.28
C PHE A 54 6.15 -2.52 -14.13
N ALA A 55 6.98 -3.33 -14.78
CA ALA A 55 6.51 -4.47 -15.57
C ALA A 55 5.81 -5.49 -14.66
N GLY A 56 4.56 -5.84 -15.00
CA GLY A 56 3.75 -6.77 -14.21
C GLY A 56 3.33 -6.27 -12.81
N SER A 57 3.52 -4.99 -12.49
CA SER A 57 3.25 -4.43 -11.15
C SER A 57 2.14 -3.36 -11.21
N PRO A 58 0.86 -3.74 -11.43
CA PRO A 58 -0.23 -2.79 -11.63
C PRO A 58 -0.49 -1.91 -10.40
N GLU A 59 -0.22 -2.38 -9.19
CA GLU A 59 -0.30 -1.58 -7.96
C GLU A 59 0.65 -0.38 -7.97
N LEU A 60 1.89 -0.56 -8.45
CA LEU A 60 2.87 0.51 -8.59
C LEU A 60 2.41 1.54 -9.64
N VAL A 61 1.85 1.07 -10.76
CA VAL A 61 1.34 1.93 -11.83
C VAL A 61 0.12 2.75 -11.35
N ALA A 62 -0.84 2.12 -10.67
CA ALA A 62 -1.99 2.81 -10.08
C ALA A 62 -1.55 3.85 -9.04
N ALA A 63 -0.60 3.50 -8.16
CA ALA A 63 -0.04 4.44 -7.19
C ALA A 63 0.63 5.65 -7.85
N LEU A 64 1.34 5.49 -8.97
CA LEU A 64 1.90 6.64 -9.71
C LEU A 64 0.83 7.55 -10.31
N TRP A 65 -0.32 7.03 -10.74
CA TRP A 65 -1.44 7.88 -11.19
C TRP A 65 -2.09 8.63 -10.02
N LEU A 66 -2.28 7.96 -8.88
CA LEU A 66 -2.80 8.53 -7.65
C LEU A 66 -1.90 9.66 -7.10
N TYR A 67 -0.58 9.55 -7.25
CA TYR A 67 0.42 10.56 -6.85
C TYR A 67 0.28 11.89 -7.61
N VAL A 68 -0.19 11.83 -8.85
CA VAL A 68 -0.31 12.99 -9.76
C VAL A 68 -1.75 13.44 -10.01
N ASP A 69 -2.67 13.02 -9.12
CA ASP A 69 -4.11 13.36 -9.13
C ASP A 69 -4.89 12.83 -10.36
N GLU A 70 -4.34 11.86 -11.08
CA GLU A 70 -4.97 11.17 -12.21
C GLU A 70 -5.91 10.04 -11.71
N LEU A 71 -6.94 10.42 -10.94
CA LEU A 71 -7.81 9.48 -10.21
C LEU A 71 -8.46 8.44 -11.15
N ASP A 72 -9.03 8.86 -12.28
CA ASP A 72 -9.59 7.96 -13.31
C ASP A 72 -8.62 6.84 -13.72
N LYS A 73 -7.33 7.16 -13.85
CA LYS A 73 -6.30 6.20 -14.30
C LYS A 73 -5.84 5.29 -13.16
N SER A 74 -5.84 5.79 -11.93
CA SER A 74 -5.65 4.97 -10.73
C SER A 74 -6.81 3.98 -10.60
N HIS A 75 -8.05 4.47 -10.64
CA HIS A 75 -9.29 3.68 -10.53
C HIS A 75 -9.38 2.60 -11.62
N ALA A 76 -9.17 2.97 -12.88
CA ALA A 76 -9.25 2.06 -14.02
C ALA A 76 -8.31 0.85 -13.91
N ILE A 77 -7.22 0.98 -13.15
CA ILE A 77 -6.27 -0.11 -12.84
C ILE A 77 -6.65 -0.79 -11.51
N SER A 78 -6.90 -0.03 -10.43
CA SER A 78 -7.17 -0.61 -9.09
C SER A 78 -8.45 -1.42 -9.02
N GLN A 79 -9.45 -1.15 -9.86
CA GLN A 79 -10.65 -1.99 -10.00
C GLN A 79 -10.34 -3.43 -10.45
N GLY A 80 -9.20 -3.65 -11.13
CA GLY A 80 -8.76 -4.95 -11.62
C GLY A 80 -7.83 -5.71 -10.67
N ILE A 81 -7.53 -5.15 -9.49
CA ILE A 81 -6.61 -5.73 -8.52
C ILE A 81 -7.41 -6.27 -7.33
N ASP A 82 -7.88 -7.51 -7.43
CA ASP A 82 -8.60 -8.21 -6.35
C ASP A 82 -7.62 -8.73 -5.27
N THR A 83 -6.95 -7.79 -4.60
CA THR A 83 -6.03 -8.06 -3.48
C THR A 83 -6.24 -7.01 -2.36
N PRO A 84 -5.82 -7.29 -1.11
CA PRO A 84 -5.82 -6.28 -0.05
C PRO A 84 -5.01 -5.02 -0.40
N THR A 85 -3.98 -5.14 -1.23
CA THR A 85 -3.18 -4.01 -1.73
C THR A 85 -3.98 -3.16 -2.74
N GLY A 86 -4.67 -3.82 -3.68
CA GLY A 86 -5.58 -3.18 -4.62
C GLY A 86 -6.74 -2.47 -3.93
N ALA A 87 -7.33 -3.12 -2.92
CA ALA A 87 -8.36 -2.53 -2.06
C ALA A 87 -7.87 -1.31 -1.28
N PHE A 88 -6.62 -1.29 -0.81
CA PHE A 88 -6.04 -0.10 -0.15
C PHE A 88 -5.91 1.05 -1.17
N LEU A 89 -5.34 0.81 -2.36
CA LEU A 89 -5.28 1.81 -3.43
C LEU A 89 -6.66 2.38 -3.77
N HIS A 90 -7.66 1.51 -3.89
CA HIS A 90 -9.05 1.88 -4.18
C HIS A 90 -9.68 2.71 -3.05
N GLY A 91 -9.40 2.36 -1.79
CA GLY A 91 -9.84 3.08 -0.60
C GLY A 91 -9.31 4.52 -0.56
N ILE A 92 -8.00 4.73 -0.80
CA ILE A 92 -7.43 6.08 -0.89
C ILE A 92 -8.06 6.84 -2.07
N MET A 93 -8.16 6.20 -3.23
CA MET A 93 -8.70 6.79 -4.45
C MET A 93 -10.12 7.34 -4.24
N HIS A 94 -11.06 6.55 -3.72
CA HIS A 94 -12.42 7.03 -3.43
C HIS A 94 -12.50 8.09 -2.31
N ARG A 95 -11.60 8.05 -1.31
CA ARG A 95 -11.50 9.16 -0.32
C ARG A 95 -11.18 10.47 -1.04
N ARG A 96 -10.28 10.43 -2.03
CA ARG A 96 -9.95 11.58 -2.87
C ARG A 96 -11.10 11.97 -3.81
N GLU A 97 -11.90 11.03 -4.31
CA GLU A 97 -13.13 11.35 -5.08
C GLU A 97 -14.28 11.88 -4.22
N ARG A 98 -14.13 11.92 -2.88
CA ARG A 98 -15.16 12.30 -1.91
C ARG A 98 -16.28 11.25 -1.71
N ASP A 99 -16.10 10.04 -2.24
CA ASP A 99 -16.96 8.88 -1.95
C ASP A 99 -16.48 8.16 -0.69
N PHE A 100 -16.68 8.82 0.46
CA PHE A 100 -16.22 8.36 1.76
C PHE A 100 -16.84 7.02 2.18
N ARG A 101 -18.11 6.79 1.83
CA ARG A 101 -18.81 5.53 2.11
C ARG A 101 -18.14 4.34 1.40
N ASN A 102 -17.87 4.49 0.11
CA ASN A 102 -17.21 3.47 -0.70
C ASN A 102 -15.73 3.32 -0.31
N SER A 103 -15.04 4.42 0.03
CA SER A 103 -13.70 4.39 0.62
C SER A 103 -13.66 3.47 1.85
N HIS A 104 -14.57 3.63 2.82
CA HIS A 104 -14.67 2.70 3.95
C HIS A 104 -14.96 1.25 3.51
N ASP A 105 -15.83 1.04 2.52
CA ASP A 105 -16.16 -0.30 2.00
C ASP A 105 -14.90 -1.00 1.42
N TRP A 106 -13.99 -0.26 0.77
CA TRP A 106 -12.70 -0.78 0.30
C TRP A 106 -11.66 -0.92 1.42
N PHE A 107 -11.59 0.00 2.37
CA PHE A 107 -10.66 -0.15 3.51
C PHE A 107 -11.00 -1.37 4.39
N ARG A 108 -12.28 -1.75 4.52
CA ARG A 108 -12.67 -3.03 5.15
C ARG A 108 -12.21 -4.26 4.35
N ARG A 109 -12.07 -4.16 3.02
CA ARG A 109 -11.49 -5.22 2.16
C ARG A 109 -9.96 -5.26 2.24
N ALA A 110 -9.30 -4.11 2.37
CA ALA A 110 -7.87 -4.02 2.64
C ALA A 110 -7.50 -4.60 4.01
N GLY A 111 -8.40 -4.46 4.99
CA GLY A 111 -8.25 -5.00 6.34
C GLY A 111 -7.04 -4.41 7.06
N ARG A 112 -6.35 -5.22 7.86
CA ARG A 112 -5.11 -4.81 8.55
C ARG A 112 -3.90 -4.92 7.62
N HIS A 113 -3.93 -4.20 6.50
CA HIS A 113 -2.89 -4.27 5.47
C HIS A 113 -1.51 -3.90 6.05
N PRO A 114 -0.44 -4.69 5.88
CA PRO A 114 0.81 -4.47 6.60
C PRO A 114 1.52 -3.13 6.34
N ALA A 115 1.26 -2.48 5.20
CA ALA A 115 1.76 -1.13 4.93
C ALA A 115 1.19 -0.07 5.91
N MET A 116 -0.01 -0.29 6.46
CA MET A 116 -0.61 0.62 7.47
C MET A 116 0.22 0.67 8.75
N ALA A 117 0.90 -0.44 9.10
CA ALA A 117 1.80 -0.51 10.25
C ALA A 117 3.14 0.22 10.05
N MET A 118 3.36 0.83 8.88
CA MET A 118 4.51 1.71 8.60
C MET A 118 4.18 3.21 8.79
N ILE A 119 2.98 3.53 9.30
CA ILE A 119 2.47 4.90 9.44
C ILE A 119 2.08 5.16 10.90
N ASP A 120 2.75 6.11 11.55
CA ASP A 120 2.47 6.42 12.96
C ASP A 120 1.04 6.94 13.18
N ASN A 121 0.37 6.36 14.19
CA ASN A 121 -0.99 6.69 14.62
C ASN A 121 -2.05 6.66 13.49
N TYR A 122 -1.86 5.78 12.50
CA TYR A 122 -2.77 5.63 11.37
C TYR A 122 -3.92 4.67 11.67
N GLU A 123 -5.15 5.14 11.43
CA GLU A 123 -6.36 4.31 11.33
C GLU A 123 -7.18 4.83 10.15
N PRO A 124 -7.47 4.00 9.13
CA PRO A 124 -8.05 4.48 7.88
C PRO A 124 -9.47 5.03 8.00
N HIS A 125 -10.32 4.50 8.89
CA HIS A 125 -11.70 4.96 9.04
C HIS A 125 -11.74 6.36 9.67
N ALA A 126 -11.07 6.56 10.80
CA ALA A 126 -10.91 7.87 11.43
C ALA A 126 -10.19 8.89 10.54
N PHE A 127 -9.34 8.46 9.60
CA PHE A 127 -8.77 9.36 8.59
C PHE A 127 -9.84 9.82 7.58
N ILE A 128 -10.68 8.91 7.07
CA ILE A 128 -11.81 9.26 6.19
C ILE A 128 -12.78 10.21 6.91
N ASP A 129 -13.19 9.89 8.13
CA ASP A 129 -14.10 10.70 8.95
C ASP A 129 -13.57 12.13 9.12
N ARG A 130 -12.26 12.27 9.40
CA ARG A 130 -11.60 13.57 9.53
C ARG A 130 -11.56 14.36 8.22
N VAL A 131 -11.39 13.70 7.07
CA VAL A 131 -11.36 14.35 5.75
C VAL A 131 -12.76 14.81 5.31
N GLU A 132 -13.81 14.07 5.69
CA GLU A 132 -15.19 14.52 5.51
C GLU A 132 -15.48 15.80 6.33
N GLN A 133 -14.95 15.87 7.56
CA GLN A 133 -15.18 16.98 8.50
C GLN A 133 -14.30 18.21 8.26
N SER A 134 -13.03 18.06 7.87
CA SER A 134 -12.02 19.14 7.84
C SER A 134 -12.15 20.09 6.66
N GLY A 135 -12.78 19.66 5.57
CA GLY A 135 -12.56 20.27 4.26
C GLY A 135 -11.14 20.00 3.72
N ASN A 136 -10.81 20.62 2.59
CA ASN A 136 -9.80 20.08 1.66
C ASN A 136 -8.34 20.45 1.96
N ALA A 137 -8.09 21.40 2.87
CA ALA A 137 -6.84 22.15 2.98
C ALA A 137 -6.05 21.91 4.29
N ASP A 138 -6.44 20.94 5.10
CA ASP A 138 -5.75 20.62 6.36
C ASP A 138 -4.35 20.03 6.07
N ALA A 139 -3.31 20.78 6.43
CA ALA A 139 -1.91 20.41 6.19
C ALA A 139 -1.49 19.10 6.87
N ALA A 140 -2.07 18.76 8.02
CA ALA A 140 -1.78 17.51 8.74
C ALA A 140 -2.46 16.30 8.08
N LEU A 141 -3.62 16.49 7.44
CA LEU A 141 -4.28 15.46 6.64
C LEU A 141 -3.62 15.29 5.26
N ILE A 142 -3.12 16.37 4.65
CA ILE A 142 -2.30 16.33 3.43
C ILE A 142 -0.98 15.57 3.70
N ASP A 143 -0.32 15.84 4.82
CA ASP A 143 0.87 15.09 5.25
C ASP A 143 0.55 13.60 5.50
N LEU A 144 -0.54 13.30 6.21
CA LEU A 144 -0.96 11.91 6.47
C LEU A 144 -1.25 11.15 5.17
N GLN A 145 -1.89 11.79 4.18
CA GLN A 145 -2.11 11.23 2.84
C GLN A 145 -0.80 10.92 2.11
N ARG A 146 0.22 11.79 2.24
CA ARG A 146 1.54 11.57 1.62
C ARG A 146 2.30 10.43 2.28
N ARG A 147 2.25 10.31 3.62
CA ARG A 147 2.83 9.18 4.35
C ARG A 147 2.10 7.86 4.08
N GLU A 148 0.78 7.89 3.96
CA GLU A 148 -0.06 6.75 3.57
C GLU A 148 0.30 6.24 2.16
N TRP A 149 0.32 7.13 1.17
CA TRP A 149 0.74 6.79 -0.19
C TRP A 149 2.18 6.25 -0.22
N LEU A 150 3.10 6.89 0.51
CA LEU A 150 4.50 6.48 0.61
C LEU A 150 4.62 5.05 1.16
N ALA A 151 3.94 4.74 2.27
CA ALA A 151 3.97 3.42 2.88
C ALA A 151 3.41 2.34 1.95
N LEU A 152 2.33 2.66 1.22
CA LEU A 152 1.74 1.75 0.23
C LEU A 152 2.64 1.59 -1.00
N PHE A 153 3.22 2.66 -1.54
CA PHE A 153 4.18 2.58 -2.65
C PHE A 153 5.44 1.81 -2.26
N ALA A 154 5.99 2.06 -1.07
CA ALA A 154 7.09 1.29 -0.48
C ALA A 154 6.75 -0.20 -0.32
N TRP A 155 5.51 -0.52 0.05
CA TRP A 155 5.00 -1.89 0.11
C TRP A 155 4.94 -2.56 -1.27
N CYS A 156 4.34 -1.89 -2.26
CA CYS A 156 4.28 -2.37 -3.65
C CYS A 156 5.67 -2.46 -4.31
N ALA A 157 6.62 -1.63 -3.87
CA ALA A 157 8.01 -1.67 -4.28
C ALA A 157 8.84 -2.75 -3.55
N LYS A 158 8.24 -3.54 -2.63
CA LYS A 158 8.84 -4.80 -2.18
C LYS A 158 8.87 -5.73 -3.38
N PRO A 159 10.03 -6.35 -3.74
CA PRO A 159 10.02 -7.30 -4.82
C PRO A 159 9.09 -8.42 -4.37
N TRP A 160 8.38 -8.96 -5.34
CA TRP A 160 8.21 -10.39 -5.34
C TRP A 160 9.61 -10.98 -5.49
N VAL A 161 10.26 -11.27 -4.35
CA VAL A 161 11.09 -12.47 -4.30
C VAL A 161 10.15 -13.54 -4.82
N ALA A 162 10.51 -14.14 -5.96
CA ALA A 162 9.55 -14.88 -6.75
C ALA A 162 8.96 -16.06 -5.96
N ALA A 163 8.00 -16.77 -6.55
CA ALA A 163 7.55 -18.08 -6.07
C ALA A 163 8.64 -19.18 -6.25
N SER A 164 9.89 -18.84 -5.94
CA SER A 164 11.14 -19.60 -5.97
C SER A 164 11.67 -19.76 -4.54
N TYR A 165 10.78 -20.16 -3.64
CA TYR A 165 11.13 -20.80 -2.36
C TYR A 165 10.56 -22.23 -2.31
N TRP A 166 10.37 -22.83 -3.49
CA TRP A 166 10.32 -24.29 -3.63
C TRP A 166 11.70 -24.87 -4.01
N ASP A 167 12.64 -24.05 -4.51
CA ASP A 167 14.03 -24.41 -4.84
C ASP A 167 14.92 -24.70 -3.61
N VAL A 168 14.32 -25.27 -2.56
CA VAL A 168 15.05 -26.15 -1.63
C VAL A 168 15.23 -27.47 -2.37
N GLU A 169 16.47 -27.96 -2.50
CA GLU A 169 16.71 -29.26 -3.14
C GLU A 169 15.82 -30.35 -2.52
N PRO A 170 15.25 -31.26 -3.32
CA PRO A 170 14.37 -32.30 -2.81
C PRO A 170 15.15 -33.19 -1.85
N ALA A 171 14.79 -33.14 -0.57
CA ALA A 171 15.30 -34.08 0.42
C ALA A 171 15.15 -35.53 -0.09
N PRO A 172 16.18 -36.38 0.04
CA PRO A 172 16.22 -37.70 -0.61
C PRO A 172 15.19 -38.66 0.00
N GLY A 173 13.97 -38.61 -0.52
CA GLY A 173 12.81 -39.34 -0.03
C GLY A 173 11.52 -38.53 -0.21
N GLY A 174 10.85 -38.70 -1.35
CA GLY A 174 9.68 -37.89 -1.71
C GLY A 174 8.46 -38.13 -0.82
N GLY A 175 8.19 -37.20 0.10
CA GLY A 175 6.96 -37.13 0.90
C GLY A 175 6.34 -35.73 0.81
N LYS A 176 5.01 -35.64 0.61
CA LYS A 176 4.32 -34.35 0.59
C LYS A 176 4.25 -33.75 2.02
N PRO A 177 4.59 -32.46 2.22
CA PRO A 177 4.48 -31.83 3.53
C PRO A 177 3.01 -31.72 3.95
N ARG A 178 2.72 -32.13 5.20
CA ARG A 178 1.40 -32.03 5.81
C ARG A 178 1.29 -30.70 6.56
N ILE A 179 0.40 -29.82 6.11
CA ILE A 179 0.13 -28.54 6.79
C ILE A 179 -0.75 -28.82 8.01
N GLU A 180 -0.23 -28.56 9.21
CA GLU A 180 -1.01 -28.57 10.45
C GLU A 180 -1.26 -27.13 10.94
N PHE A 181 -2.54 -26.77 11.07
CA PHE A 181 -2.95 -25.50 11.66
C PHE A 181 -2.89 -25.60 13.19
N VAL A 182 -1.81 -25.08 13.80
CA VAL A 182 -1.72 -24.96 15.26
C VAL A 182 -2.51 -23.73 15.73
N GLY A 183 -3.82 -23.90 15.86
CA GLY A 183 -4.67 -22.93 16.56
C GLY A 183 -4.34 -22.91 18.05
N ARG A 184 -4.23 -21.72 18.65
CA ARG A 184 -4.12 -21.57 20.11
C ARG A 184 -5.45 -21.91 20.80
N ALA A 185 -5.60 -23.17 21.20
CA ALA A 185 -6.42 -23.50 22.36
C ALA A 185 -5.60 -23.21 23.63
N ALA A 186 -6.24 -22.62 24.64
CA ALA A 186 -5.65 -22.40 25.95
C ALA A 186 -6.35 -23.32 26.96
N ASP A 187 -5.81 -24.53 27.14
CA ASP A 187 -6.32 -25.46 28.14
C ASP A 187 -6.01 -24.95 29.56
N MET A 188 -7.04 -24.93 30.41
CA MET A 188 -6.86 -24.67 31.84
C MET A 188 -6.33 -25.92 32.53
N ALA A 189 -5.38 -25.74 33.44
CA ALA A 189 -4.66 -26.83 34.08
C ALA A 189 -5.59 -27.77 34.87
N SER A 190 -5.38 -29.08 34.70
CA SER A 190 -6.06 -30.12 35.46
C SER A 190 -5.53 -30.20 36.90
N GLY A 191 -6.43 -30.47 37.85
CA GLY A 191 -6.10 -30.81 39.23
C GLY A 191 -6.75 -32.14 39.64
N ARG A 192 -6.07 -32.88 40.54
CA ARG A 192 -6.17 -34.34 40.83
C ARG A 192 -5.35 -35.19 39.85
N ASN A 193 -4.67 -36.27 40.22
CA ASN A 193 -4.35 -36.92 41.52
C ASN A 193 -3.03 -37.73 41.29
N ASN A 194 -2.34 -38.45 42.19
CA ASN A 194 -2.47 -38.97 43.58
C ASN A 194 -1.01 -38.94 44.19
N PRO A 195 -0.58 -39.63 45.29
CA PRO A 195 -1.24 -40.56 46.21
C PRO A 195 -1.95 -39.89 47.39
#